data_AF-A0A5C5ZVE0-F1
#
_entry.id   AF-A0A5C5ZVE0-F1
#
_cell.length_a   1.000
_cell.length_b   1.000
_cell.length_c   1.000
_cell.angle_alpha   90.00
_cell.angle_beta   90.00
_cell.angle_gamma   90.00
#
_symmetry.space_group_name_H-M   'P 1'
#
loop_
_entity.id
_entity.type
_entity.pdbx_description
1 polymer ?
#
loop_
_entity_poly.entity_id
_entity_poly.type
_entity_poly.pdbx_seq_one_letter_code
_entity_poly.pdbx_strand_id
1 'polypeptide(L)'
;MATRIDQLLYDFTTYVKTSQSEQAIEVLKCYPELIRHTDFLDEFPLMIASRYDCTPVVQYLVDQEIDINRSSSNSNALSIAAREGSLNAVNLLLDAGADPDLCRAIVSAVLAKNNKLEIIKTLLNHHCDVNQVFLMFNDPSNKRTALDFCRAGSAEELLLRENGAVSAKSL
;
A
#
# COMPACT_ATOMS: atom_id res chain seq x y z
N MET A 1 -16.60 23.58 8.26
CA MET A 1 -17.71 22.73 8.76
C MET A 1 -17.47 21.37 8.13
N ALA A 2 -17.25 20.31 8.91
CA ALA A 2 -17.04 18.97 8.34
C ALA A 2 -18.31 18.54 7.58
N THR A 3 -18.14 18.04 6.37
CA THR A 3 -19.25 17.55 5.56
C THR A 3 -19.79 16.25 6.16
N ARG A 4 -21.00 15.85 5.75
CA ARG A 4 -21.55 14.53 6.14
C ARG A 4 -20.62 13.38 5.73
N ILE A 5 -19.97 13.51 4.57
CA ILE A 5 -19.01 12.51 4.05
C ILE A 5 -17.79 12.44 4.97
N ASP A 6 -17.25 13.58 5.41
CA ASP A 6 -16.09 13.61 6.32
C ASP A 6 -16.39 12.88 7.63
N GLN A 7 -17.59 13.06 8.18
CA GLN A 7 -18.00 12.35 9.40
C GLN A 7 -18.16 10.84 9.17
N LEU A 8 -18.77 10.43 8.06
CA LEU A 8 -18.94 9.02 7.72
C LEU A 8 -17.59 8.32 7.51
N LEU A 9 -16.63 9.01 6.86
CA LEU A 9 -15.27 8.50 6.71
C LEU A 9 -14.53 8.42 8.05
N TYR A 10 -14.71 9.40 8.93
CA TYR A 10 -14.16 9.34 10.29
C TYR A 10 -14.68 8.13 11.07
N ASP A 11 -16.00 7.88 11.01
CA ASP A 11 -16.64 6.74 11.67
C ASP A 11 -16.15 5.42 11.06
N PHE A 12 -16.11 5.33 9.73
CA PHE A 12 -15.54 4.20 8.99
C PHE A 12 -14.09 3.90 9.42
N THR A 13 -13.23 4.91 9.44
CA THR A 13 -11.82 4.78 9.87
C THR A 13 -11.72 4.31 11.32
N THR A 14 -12.61 4.81 12.19
CA THR A 14 -12.69 4.37 13.59
C THR A 14 -13.06 2.89 13.67
N TYR A 15 -14.04 2.42 12.89
CA TYR A 15 -14.44 1.02 12.86
C TYR A 15 -13.32 0.11 12.34
N VAL A 16 -12.66 0.48 11.24
CA VAL A 16 -11.51 -0.26 10.71
C VAL A 16 -10.40 -0.36 11.76
N LYS A 17 -10.00 0.77 12.36
CA LYS A 17 -8.93 0.84 13.36
C LYS A 17 -9.24 0.03 14.63
N THR A 18 -10.51 -0.05 15.01
CA THR A 18 -10.96 -0.79 16.21
C THR A 18 -11.38 -2.24 15.90
N SER A 19 -11.04 -2.75 14.71
CA SER A 19 -11.34 -4.12 14.26
C SER A 19 -12.84 -4.44 14.17
N GLN A 20 -13.69 -3.43 14.01
CA GLN A 20 -15.14 -3.53 13.84
C GLN A 20 -15.50 -3.64 12.35
N SER A 21 -15.02 -4.72 11.71
CA SER A 21 -15.12 -4.89 10.26
C SER A 21 -16.58 -4.98 9.75
N GLU A 22 -17.49 -5.58 10.51
CA GLU A 22 -18.92 -5.65 10.16
C GLU A 22 -19.55 -4.26 10.08
N GLN A 23 -19.29 -3.40 11.08
CA GLN A 23 -19.78 -2.02 11.10
C GLN A 23 -19.16 -1.19 9.98
N ALA A 24 -17.86 -1.36 9.71
CA ALA A 24 -17.19 -0.69 8.60
C ALA A 24 -17.82 -1.06 7.25
N ILE A 25 -18.09 -2.36 7.02
CA ILE A 25 -18.77 -2.85 5.81
C ILE A 25 -20.21 -2.32 5.75
N GLU A 26 -20.93 -2.31 6.86
CA GLU A 26 -22.30 -1.80 6.91
C GLU A 26 -22.39 -0.31 6.53
N VAL A 27 -21.42 0.50 6.98
CA VAL A 27 -21.30 1.90 6.54
C VAL A 27 -21.11 1.98 5.02
N LEU A 28 -20.22 1.17 4.44
CA LEU A 28 -20.00 1.16 2.98
C LEU A 28 -21.22 0.66 2.19
N LYS A 29 -22.01 -0.25 2.74
CA LYS A 29 -23.27 -0.70 2.13
C LYS A 29 -24.33 0.40 2.16
N CYS A 30 -24.45 1.10 3.27
CA CYS A 30 -25.39 2.21 3.43
C CYS A 30 -25.01 3.44 2.60
N TYR A 31 -23.70 3.63 2.37
CA TYR A 31 -23.14 4.79 1.68
C TYR A 31 -22.06 4.36 0.65
N PRO A 32 -22.43 3.72 -0.48
CA PRO A 32 -21.49 3.20 -1.47
C PRO A 32 -20.60 4.27 -2.13
N GLU A 33 -21.05 5.52 -2.14
CA GLU A 33 -20.28 6.66 -2.66
C GLU A 33 -18.97 6.88 -1.87
N LEU A 34 -18.91 6.50 -0.59
CA LEU A 34 -17.74 6.71 0.27
C LEU A 34 -16.47 6.08 -0.30
N ILE A 35 -16.61 4.96 -1.01
CA ILE A 35 -15.51 4.26 -1.69
C ILE A 35 -14.70 5.21 -2.59
N ARG A 36 -15.35 6.26 -3.11
CA ARG A 36 -14.73 7.22 -4.04
C ARG A 36 -14.18 8.48 -3.38
N HIS A 37 -14.41 8.68 -2.08
CA HIS A 37 -13.97 9.85 -1.33
C HIS A 37 -12.75 9.55 -0.47
N THR A 38 -11.97 10.59 -0.18
CA THR A 38 -10.81 10.50 0.71
C THR A 38 -11.14 11.10 2.07
N ASP A 39 -10.49 10.58 3.11
CA ASP A 39 -10.55 11.17 4.45
C ASP A 39 -9.67 12.43 4.56
N PHE A 40 -9.50 12.97 5.77
CA PHE A 40 -8.67 14.15 6.00
C PHE A 40 -7.16 13.92 5.80
N LEU A 41 -6.72 12.67 5.67
CA LEU A 41 -5.36 12.28 5.29
C LEU A 41 -5.22 12.03 3.78
N ASP A 42 -6.27 12.33 3.02
CA ASP A 42 -6.35 12.09 1.58
C ASP A 42 -6.31 10.59 1.22
N GLU A 43 -6.82 9.72 2.11
CA GLU A 43 -6.84 8.26 1.94
C GLU A 43 -8.23 7.73 1.54
N PHE A 44 -8.28 6.90 0.50
CA PHE A 44 -9.50 6.16 0.14
C PHE A 44 -9.80 5.06 1.17
N PRO A 45 -11.07 4.60 1.31
CA PRO A 45 -11.41 3.48 2.18
C PRO A 45 -10.54 2.23 2.00
N LEU A 46 -10.14 1.92 0.76
CA LEU A 46 -9.24 0.79 0.49
C LEU A 46 -7.85 1.00 1.09
N MET A 47 -7.30 2.22 1.01
CA MET A 47 -6.02 2.56 1.63
C MET A 47 -6.07 2.43 3.15
N ILE A 48 -7.16 2.89 3.76
CA ILE A 48 -7.40 2.83 5.21
C ILE A 48 -7.51 1.37 5.66
N ALA A 49 -8.34 0.56 4.99
CA ALA A 49 -8.46 -0.86 5.30
C ALA A 49 -7.13 -1.61 5.16
N SER A 50 -6.35 -1.28 4.12
CA SER A 50 -5.04 -1.86 3.84
C SER A 50 -3.99 -1.48 4.88
N ARG A 51 -4.00 -0.22 5.35
CA ARG A 51 -3.14 0.28 6.43
C ARG A 51 -3.28 -0.52 7.71
N TYR A 52 -4.50 -0.92 8.07
CA TYR A 52 -4.79 -1.62 9.32
C TYR A 52 -4.91 -3.14 9.16
N ASP A 53 -4.56 -3.69 8.00
CA ASP A 53 -4.68 -5.11 7.66
C ASP A 53 -6.11 -5.66 7.89
N CYS A 54 -7.13 -4.82 7.67
CA CYS A 54 -8.53 -5.17 7.89
C CYS A 54 -9.06 -5.98 6.71
N THR A 55 -8.63 -7.23 6.61
CA THR A 55 -8.88 -8.11 5.46
C THR A 55 -10.35 -8.26 5.05
N PRO A 56 -11.36 -8.31 5.95
CA PRO A 56 -12.75 -8.41 5.51
C PRO A 56 -13.20 -7.16 4.75
N VAL A 57 -12.72 -5.97 5.17
CA VAL A 57 -13.04 -4.70 4.52
C VAL A 57 -12.26 -4.56 3.22
N VAL A 58 -10.99 -4.97 3.19
CA VAL A 58 -10.18 -5.02 1.95
C VAL A 58 -10.87 -5.90 0.91
N GLN A 59 -11.25 -7.13 1.27
CA GLN A 59 -11.96 -8.05 0.37
C GLN A 59 -13.26 -7.44 -0.13
N TYR A 60 -14.10 -6.92 0.77
CA TYR A 60 -15.35 -6.29 0.39
C TYR A 60 -15.16 -5.15 -0.63
N LEU A 61 -14.14 -4.31 -0.43
CA LEU A 61 -13.84 -3.17 -1.30
C LEU A 61 -13.27 -3.61 -2.66
N VAL A 62 -12.40 -4.62 -2.68
CA VAL A 62 -11.86 -5.24 -3.90
C VAL A 62 -12.98 -5.84 -4.76
N ASP A 63 -14.00 -6.41 -4.11
CA ASP A 63 -15.17 -6.97 -4.79
C ASP A 63 -16.11 -5.90 -5.37
N GLN A 64 -15.88 -4.62 -5.04
CA GLN A 64 -16.55 -3.50 -5.71
C GLN A 64 -15.75 -3.16 -6.97
N GLU A 65 -16.41 -2.83 -8.08
CA GLU A 65 -15.77 -2.46 -9.35
C GLU A 65 -14.97 -1.13 -9.25
N ILE A 66 -13.86 -1.17 -8.51
CA ILE A 66 -12.98 -0.04 -8.23
C ILE A 66 -11.69 -0.16 -9.02
N ASP A 67 -11.06 0.99 -9.25
CA ASP A 67 -9.66 1.01 -9.68
C ASP A 67 -8.77 0.63 -8.49
N ILE A 68 -8.27 -0.62 -8.49
CA ILE A 68 -7.39 -1.16 -7.46
C ILE A 68 -6.08 -0.35 -7.30
N ASN A 69 -5.66 0.30 -8.38
CA ASN A 69 -4.43 1.06 -8.46
C ASN A 69 -4.60 2.55 -8.15
N ARG A 70 -5.83 2.96 -7.78
CA ARG A 70 -6.14 4.35 -7.48
C ARG A 70 -5.19 4.88 -6.40
N SER A 71 -4.46 5.93 -6.75
CA SER A 71 -3.48 6.55 -5.87
C SER A 71 -3.93 7.93 -5.39
N SER A 72 -3.46 8.31 -4.22
CA SER A 72 -3.60 9.64 -3.65
C SER A 72 -2.29 10.04 -2.96
N SER A 73 -1.88 11.29 -3.11
CA SER A 73 -0.64 11.81 -2.50
C SER A 73 0.60 10.89 -2.70
N ASN A 74 0.76 10.33 -3.91
CA ASN A 74 1.82 9.38 -4.30
C ASN A 74 1.84 8.03 -3.55
N SER A 75 0.71 7.63 -2.97
CA SER A 75 0.51 6.32 -2.37
C SER A 75 -0.72 5.64 -2.98
N ASN A 76 -0.73 4.31 -3.06
CA ASN A 76 -1.91 3.50 -3.33
C ASN A 76 -2.13 2.52 -2.16
N ALA A 77 -3.20 1.71 -2.25
CA ALA A 77 -3.51 0.74 -1.20
C ALA A 77 -2.33 -0.24 -0.94
N LEU A 78 -1.69 -0.71 -2.01
CA LEU A 78 -0.59 -1.68 -1.93
C LEU A 78 0.67 -1.07 -1.29
N SER A 79 1.06 0.14 -1.69
CA SER A 79 2.23 0.81 -1.12
C SER A 79 2.04 1.16 0.36
N ILE A 80 0.79 1.43 0.78
CA ILE A 80 0.46 1.64 2.20
C ILE A 80 0.50 0.31 2.95
N ALA A 81 -0.15 -0.75 2.46
CA ALA A 81 -0.09 -2.08 3.08
C ALA A 81 1.37 -2.54 3.27
N ALA A 82 2.19 -2.38 2.22
CA ALA A 82 3.60 -2.72 2.25
C ALA A 82 4.37 -1.95 3.33
N ARG A 83 4.16 -0.63 3.45
CA ARG A 83 4.84 0.23 4.43
C ARG A 83 4.46 -0.11 5.88
N GLU A 84 3.18 -0.41 6.10
CA GLU A 84 2.66 -0.68 7.44
C GLU A 84 2.90 -2.14 7.89
N GLY A 85 3.33 -3.01 6.97
CA GLY A 85 3.58 -4.42 7.27
C GLY A 85 2.33 -5.30 7.18
N SER A 86 1.27 -4.83 6.52
CA SER A 86 -0.04 -5.51 6.38
C SER A 86 0.04 -6.62 5.33
N LEU A 87 0.67 -7.74 5.68
CA LEU A 87 0.95 -8.83 4.74
C LEU A 87 -0.32 -9.41 4.10
N ASN A 88 -1.40 -9.54 4.86
CA ASN A 88 -2.64 -10.13 4.32
C ASN A 88 -3.28 -9.18 3.30
N ALA A 89 -3.33 -7.89 3.60
CA ALA A 89 -3.77 -6.88 2.64
C ALA A 89 -2.88 -6.84 1.39
N VAL A 90 -1.55 -6.97 1.52
CA VAL A 90 -0.63 -7.06 0.36
C VAL A 90 -1.03 -8.22 -0.55
N ASN A 91 -1.23 -9.42 -0.01
CA ASN A 91 -1.63 -10.59 -0.79
C ASN A 91 -2.97 -10.35 -1.51
N LEU A 92 -4.00 -9.89 -0.78
CA LEU A 92 -5.32 -9.63 -1.35
C LEU A 92 -5.29 -8.60 -2.49
N LEU A 93 -4.53 -7.52 -2.32
CA LEU A 93 -4.40 -6.47 -3.33
C LEU A 93 -3.69 -6.99 -4.58
N LEU A 94 -2.61 -7.77 -4.43
CA LEU A 94 -1.88 -8.35 -5.55
C LEU A 94 -2.71 -9.40 -6.29
N ASP A 95 -3.44 -10.24 -5.57
CA ASP A 95 -4.39 -11.21 -6.13
C ASP A 95 -5.52 -10.51 -6.90
N ALA A 96 -5.90 -9.31 -6.47
CA ALA A 96 -6.85 -8.43 -7.14
C ALA A 96 -6.27 -7.67 -8.35
N GLY A 97 -5.00 -7.87 -8.69
CA GLY A 97 -4.35 -7.22 -9.83
C GLY A 97 -3.78 -5.82 -9.53
N ALA A 98 -3.50 -5.49 -8.27
CA ALA A 98 -2.72 -4.30 -7.94
C ALA A 98 -1.33 -4.39 -8.58
N ASP A 99 -0.93 -3.30 -9.23
CA ASP A 99 0.38 -3.17 -9.84
C ASP A 99 1.40 -2.76 -8.74
N PRO A 100 2.40 -3.62 -8.44
CA PRO A 100 3.39 -3.34 -7.41
C PRO A 100 4.32 -2.16 -7.73
N ASP A 101 4.38 -1.76 -9.01
CA ASP A 101 5.31 -0.74 -9.48
C ASP A 101 4.68 0.67 -9.45
N LEU A 102 3.35 0.84 -9.52
CA LEU A 102 2.75 2.19 -9.65
C LEU A 102 3.05 3.17 -8.49
N CYS A 103 3.24 2.66 -7.27
CA CYS A 103 3.50 3.50 -6.09
C CYS A 103 4.69 3.00 -5.26
N ARG A 104 5.64 2.31 -5.89
CA ARG A 104 6.90 1.89 -5.25
C ARG A 104 6.68 0.99 -4.05
N ALA A 105 5.82 -0.02 -4.20
CA ALA A 105 5.47 -0.93 -3.11
C ALA A 105 6.71 -1.63 -2.52
N ILE A 106 7.70 -1.95 -3.36
CA ILE A 106 8.96 -2.56 -2.92
C ILE A 106 9.79 -1.64 -2.01
N VAL A 107 9.83 -0.34 -2.31
CA VAL A 107 10.50 0.67 -1.48
C VAL A 107 9.76 0.80 -0.15
N SER A 108 8.43 0.88 -0.19
CA SER A 108 7.59 0.86 1.01
C SER A 108 7.85 -0.37 1.88
N ALA A 109 7.97 -1.55 1.28
CA ALA A 109 8.24 -2.80 1.99
C ALA A 109 9.61 -2.80 2.67
N VAL A 110 10.66 -2.30 2.01
CA VAL A 110 12.01 -2.16 2.63
C VAL A 110 11.99 -1.28 3.87
N LEU A 111 11.12 -0.26 3.90
CA LEU A 111 10.96 0.67 5.01
C LEU A 111 9.98 0.15 6.10
N ALA A 112 9.34 -0.99 5.88
CA ALA A 112 8.37 -1.55 6.81
C ALA A 112 9.02 -1.95 8.14
N LYS A 113 8.28 -1.73 9.23
CA LYS A 113 8.73 -2.14 10.59
C LYS A 113 8.51 -3.62 10.86
N ASN A 114 7.45 -4.20 10.29
CA ASN A 114 7.03 -5.58 10.48
C ASN A 114 6.83 -6.27 9.13
N ASN A 115 6.95 -7.61 9.09
CA ASN A 115 6.72 -8.44 7.90
C ASN A 115 7.51 -8.03 6.64
N LYS A 116 8.58 -7.25 6.81
CA LYS A 116 9.38 -6.69 5.72
C LYS A 116 9.84 -7.76 4.73
N LEU A 117 10.38 -8.86 5.24
CA LEU A 117 10.99 -9.89 4.38
C LEU A 117 9.92 -10.64 3.59
N GLU A 118 8.80 -10.97 4.24
CA GLU A 118 7.66 -11.67 3.67
C GLU A 118 7.01 -10.82 2.59
N ILE A 119 6.77 -9.53 2.86
CA ILE A 119 6.19 -8.60 1.88
C ILE A 119 7.12 -8.42 0.68
N ILE A 120 8.43 -8.25 0.89
CA ILE A 120 9.40 -8.17 -0.22
C ILE A 120 9.31 -9.43 -1.08
N LYS A 121 9.32 -10.63 -0.48
CA LYS A 121 9.19 -11.90 -1.22
C LYS A 121 7.89 -11.95 -2.01
N THR A 122 6.77 -11.56 -1.39
CA THR A 122 5.47 -11.54 -2.07
C THR A 122 5.50 -10.61 -3.28
N LEU A 123 5.98 -9.37 -3.12
CA LEU A 123 6.06 -8.42 -4.23
C LEU A 123 6.91 -8.95 -5.40
N LEU A 124 8.07 -9.54 -5.10
CA LEU A 124 8.95 -10.12 -6.13
C LEU A 124 8.32 -11.34 -6.82
N ASN A 125 7.57 -12.16 -6.09
CA ASN A 125 6.80 -13.28 -6.65
C ASN A 125 5.70 -12.80 -7.61
N HIS A 126 5.17 -11.59 -7.41
CA HIS A 126 4.22 -10.93 -8.31
C HIS A 126 4.91 -10.03 -9.35
N HIS A 127 6.14 -10.38 -9.73
CA HIS A 127 6.90 -9.73 -10.81
C HIS A 127 7.19 -8.23 -10.61
N CYS A 128 7.21 -7.74 -9.36
CA CYS A 128 7.65 -6.39 -9.05
C CYS A 128 9.10 -6.17 -9.51
N ASP A 129 9.36 -5.02 -10.15
CA ASP A 129 10.72 -4.65 -10.55
C ASP A 129 11.58 -4.31 -9.32
N VAL A 130 12.48 -5.22 -8.97
CA VAL A 130 13.47 -5.06 -7.89
C VAL A 130 14.34 -3.79 -8.07
N ASN A 131 14.51 -3.34 -9.31
CA ASN A 131 15.35 -2.22 -9.71
C ASN A 131 14.56 -0.95 -9.94
N GLN A 132 13.28 -0.91 -9.54
CA GLN A 132 12.45 0.25 -9.72
C GLN A 132 13.11 1.52 -9.16
N VAL A 133 13.27 2.51 -10.03
CA VAL A 133 13.90 3.78 -9.71
C VAL A 133 12.85 4.82 -9.36
N PHE A 134 13.11 5.62 -8.33
CA PHE A 134 12.35 6.83 -8.07
C PHE A 134 13.21 8.04 -7.78
N LEU A 135 12.62 9.22 -8.03
CA LEU A 135 13.25 10.52 -7.82
C LEU A 135 12.92 11.01 -6.41
N MET A 136 13.94 11.13 -5.55
CA MET A 136 13.75 11.86 -4.30
C MET A 136 13.49 13.34 -4.61
N PHE A 137 12.45 13.91 -4.01
CA PHE A 137 12.06 15.32 -4.21
C PHE A 137 11.82 15.72 -5.67
N ASN A 138 11.46 14.75 -6.54
CA ASN A 138 11.34 14.94 -7.99
C ASN A 138 12.63 15.45 -8.65
N ASP A 139 13.80 15.19 -8.06
CA ASP A 139 15.11 15.56 -8.58
C ASP A 139 15.69 14.43 -9.46
N PRO A 140 15.86 14.64 -10.78
CA PRO A 140 16.42 13.65 -11.71
C PRO A 140 17.86 13.22 -11.39
N SER A 141 18.59 14.02 -10.61
CA SER A 141 19.96 13.70 -10.16
C SER A 141 19.99 12.82 -8.91
N ASN A 142 18.86 12.71 -8.20
CA ASN A 142 18.69 11.94 -6.98
C ASN A 142 17.76 10.74 -7.18
N LYS A 143 18.20 9.84 -8.06
CA LYS A 143 17.57 8.55 -8.33
C LYS A 143 17.93 7.53 -7.26
N ARG A 144 16.95 6.77 -6.78
CA ARG A 144 17.14 5.69 -5.78
C ARG A 144 16.40 4.42 -6.17
N THR A 145 16.96 3.27 -5.81
CA THR A 145 16.29 1.95 -5.84
C THR A 145 15.85 1.53 -4.44
N ALA A 146 15.14 0.40 -4.31
CA ALA A 146 14.82 -0.16 -3.00
C ALA A 146 16.08 -0.49 -2.18
N LEU A 147 17.16 -0.92 -2.85
CA LEU A 147 18.41 -1.32 -2.20
C LEU A 147 19.14 -0.13 -1.55
N ASP A 148 19.01 1.08 -2.10
CA ASP A 148 19.53 2.33 -1.50
C ASP A 148 18.96 2.61 -0.09
N PHE A 149 17.80 2.03 0.26
CA PHE A 149 17.15 2.19 1.57
C PHE A 149 17.37 1.01 2.52
N CYS A 150 17.98 -0.07 2.03
CA CYS A 150 18.32 -1.20 2.88
C CYS A 150 19.44 -0.82 3.85
N ARG A 151 19.34 -1.37 5.06
CA ARG A 151 20.49 -1.53 5.96
C ARG A 151 20.97 -2.98 5.85
N ALA A 152 22.25 -3.22 6.13
CA ALA A 152 22.84 -4.54 6.26
C ALA A 152 21.89 -5.53 6.95
N GLY A 153 21.51 -6.58 6.22
CA GLY A 153 20.64 -7.64 6.73
C GLY A 153 19.84 -8.37 5.64
N SER A 154 18.89 -9.20 6.07
CA SER A 154 18.21 -10.17 5.19
C SER A 154 17.43 -9.56 4.03
N ALA A 155 16.93 -8.33 4.15
CA ALA A 155 16.27 -7.65 3.04
C ALA A 155 17.27 -7.23 1.95
N GLU A 156 18.46 -6.74 2.35
CA GLU A 156 19.54 -6.42 1.42
C GLU A 156 20.02 -7.67 0.69
N GLU A 157 20.30 -8.74 1.45
CA GLU A 157 20.73 -10.02 0.90
C GLU A 157 19.71 -10.61 -0.09
N LEU A 158 18.41 -10.47 0.20
CA LEU A 158 17.34 -10.95 -0.68
C LEU A 158 17.31 -10.15 -1.99
N LEU A 159 17.28 -8.82 -1.91
CA LEU A 159 17.24 -7.98 -3.11
C LEU A 159 18.50 -8.17 -3.97
N LEU A 160 19.68 -8.32 -3.37
CA LEU A 160 20.92 -8.61 -4.09
C LEU A 160 20.87 -9.95 -4.84
N ARG A 161 20.26 -10.98 -4.23
CA ARG A 161 20.07 -12.30 -4.88
C ARG A 161 19.15 -12.23 -6.09
N GLU A 162 18.18 -11.33 -6.06
CA GLU A 162 17.21 -11.08 -7.14
C GLU A 162 17.72 -10.03 -8.14
N ASN A 163 19.03 -9.78 -8.22
CA ASN A 163 19.69 -8.81 -9.12
C ASN A 163 19.34 -7.33 -8.84
N GLY A 164 19.07 -6.97 -7.59
CA GLY A 164 18.90 -5.58 -7.15
C GLY A 164 20.20 -4.77 -7.26
N ALA A 165 20.11 -3.58 -7.84
CA ALA A 165 21.23 -2.67 -8.05
C ALA A 165 21.40 -1.69 -6.87
N VAL A 166 22.64 -1.57 -6.39
CA VAL A 166 23.05 -0.76 -5.22
C VAL A 166 22.90 0.74 -5.46
N SER A 167 22.76 1.16 -6.72
CA SER A 167 22.44 2.54 -7.08
C SER A 167 21.66 2.59 -8.38
N ALA A 168 20.72 3.51 -8.48
CA ALA A 168 20.06 3.81 -9.75
C ALA A 168 21.01 4.41 -10.82
N LYS A 169 22.26 4.71 -10.48
CA LYS A 169 23.31 5.11 -11.46
C LYS A 169 23.98 3.91 -12.14
N SER A 170 23.87 2.72 -11.57
CA SER A 170 24.43 1.49 -12.16
C SER A 170 23.42 0.74 -13.04
N LEU A 171 22.22 1.30 -13.22
CA LEU A 171 21.17 0.86 -14.14
C LEU A 171 21.18 1.77 -15.38
#